data_AF-A0A1Q3CTZ2-F1
#
_entry.id   AF-A0A1Q3CTZ2-F1
#
_cell.length_a   1.000
_cell.length_b   1.000
_cell.length_c   1.000
_cell.angle_alpha   90.00
_cell.angle_beta   90.00
_cell.angle_gamma   90.00
#
_symmetry.space_group_name_H-M   'P 1'
#
loop_
_entity.id
_entity.type
_entity.pdbx_description
1 polymer ?
#
loop_
_entity_poly.entity_id
_entity_poly.type
_entity_poly.pdbx_seq_one_letter_code
_entity_poly.pdbx_strand_id
1 'polypeptide(L)'
;MVGMDVLCSDKTGTLTLNKLSVDRNLVEVYAKRVDVDSVVLMASRVSTENQDAIDTLVIGMLADPKEARASIQEVHFLPFNPTDKRTTLTYIDGDGKMHRVSKGAPEQILNLAHNKSDIERRVHAIIH
;
A
#
# COMPACT_ATOMS: atom_id res chain seq x y z
N MET A 1 6.73 -38.30 -14.77
CA MET A 1 5.62 -37.69 -15.54
C MET A 1 6.12 -37.62 -16.98
N VAL A 2 5.59 -38.45 -17.88
CA VAL A 2 5.99 -38.48 -19.30
C VAL A 2 4.75 -38.18 -20.12
N GLY A 3 4.80 -37.13 -20.96
CA GLY A 3 3.71 -36.71 -21.85
C GLY A 3 2.98 -35.41 -21.47
N MET A 4 3.68 -34.38 -20.97
CA MET A 4 3.07 -33.04 -20.80
C MET A 4 3.65 -32.06 -21.82
N ASP A 5 2.81 -31.58 -22.75
CA ASP A 5 3.22 -30.69 -23.84
C ASP A 5 3.08 -29.19 -23.49
N VAL A 6 2.16 -28.82 -22.59
CA VAL A 6 1.93 -27.44 -22.15
C VAL A 6 1.61 -27.39 -20.66
N LEU A 7 2.21 -26.44 -19.95
CA LEU A 7 1.93 -26.12 -18.55
C LEU A 7 1.50 -24.65 -18.43
N CYS A 8 0.27 -24.42 -17.97
CA CYS A 8 -0.21 -23.11 -17.58
C CYS A 8 -0.09 -22.97 -16.06
N SER A 9 0.90 -22.21 -15.60
CA SER A 9 1.17 -22.02 -14.18
C SER A 9 0.95 -20.56 -13.78
N ASP A 10 0.30 -20.36 -12.64
CA ASP A 10 0.11 -19.03 -12.07
C ASP A 10 1.42 -18.47 -11.52
N LYS A 11 1.71 -17.21 -11.81
CA LYS A 11 2.93 -16.57 -11.33
C LYS A 11 2.94 -16.43 -9.80
N THR A 12 1.87 -15.88 -9.24
CA THR A 12 1.79 -15.55 -7.81
C THR A 12 1.37 -16.79 -7.03
N GLY A 13 2.21 -17.26 -6.11
CA GLY A 13 1.91 -18.43 -5.29
C GLY A 13 2.26 -19.79 -5.91
N THR A 14 2.64 -19.86 -7.21
CA THR A 14 3.30 -21.05 -7.79
C THR A 14 4.73 -20.77 -8.21
N LEU A 15 4.97 -19.79 -9.09
CA LEU A 15 6.33 -19.45 -9.52
C LEU A 15 7.09 -18.56 -8.52
N THR A 16 6.37 -17.80 -7.71
CA THR A 16 6.93 -16.86 -6.74
C THR A 16 6.46 -17.18 -5.33
N LEU A 17 7.31 -16.87 -4.34
CA LEU A 17 7.04 -17.14 -2.92
C LEU A 17 5.93 -16.28 -2.31
N ASN A 18 5.41 -15.30 -3.05
CA ASN A 18 4.51 -14.27 -2.52
C ASN A 18 5.09 -13.56 -1.27
N LYS A 19 6.42 -13.47 -1.19
CA LYS A 19 7.18 -12.73 -0.18
C LYS A 19 7.73 -11.49 -0.84
N LEU A 20 7.03 -10.38 -0.67
CA LEU A 20 7.36 -9.11 -1.30
C LEU A 20 8.45 -8.40 -0.48
N SER A 21 9.21 -7.52 -1.13
CA SER A 21 10.17 -6.60 -0.50
C SER A 21 10.14 -5.27 -1.24
N VAL A 22 10.49 -4.19 -0.54
CA VAL A 22 10.59 -2.83 -1.11
C VAL A 22 11.98 -2.30 -0.80
N ASP A 23 12.69 -1.85 -1.83
CA ASP A 23 13.90 -1.06 -1.66
C ASP A 23 13.49 0.39 -1.35
N ARG A 24 13.78 0.84 -0.12
CA ARG A 24 13.46 2.18 0.36
C ARG A 24 14.11 3.29 -0.49
N ASN A 25 15.23 3.00 -1.16
CA ASN A 25 15.93 3.99 -2.00
C ASN A 25 15.17 4.29 -3.30
N LEU A 26 14.25 3.42 -3.71
CA LEU A 26 13.43 3.57 -4.92
C LEU A 26 12.06 4.22 -4.65
N VAL A 27 11.77 4.59 -3.39
CA VAL A 27 10.49 5.20 -3.03
C VAL A 27 10.51 6.68 -3.38
N GLU A 28 9.71 7.08 -4.36
CA GLU A 28 9.48 8.49 -4.70
C GLU A 28 8.29 9.07 -3.92
N VAL A 29 8.52 10.23 -3.28
CA VAL A 29 7.48 10.97 -2.55
C VAL A 29 7.06 12.22 -3.33
N TYR A 30 5.76 12.38 -3.54
CA TYR A 30 5.17 13.44 -4.35
C TYR A 30 4.55 14.58 -3.54
N ALA A 31 4.48 14.44 -2.22
CA ALA A 31 3.97 15.46 -1.30
C ALA A 31 5.13 16.24 -0.66
N LYS A 32 4.97 17.56 -0.55
CA LYS A 32 5.93 18.40 0.16
C LYS A 32 5.88 18.10 1.66
N ARG A 33 7.05 18.09 2.32
CA ARG A 33 7.20 17.89 3.78
C ARG A 33 6.72 16.50 4.27
N VAL A 34 6.66 15.52 3.38
CA VAL A 34 6.45 14.11 3.70
C VAL A 34 7.70 13.37 3.28
N ASP A 35 8.24 12.52 4.14
CA ASP A 35 9.38 11.66 3.86
C ASP A 35 8.95 10.21 3.65
N VAL A 36 9.90 9.35 3.29
CA VAL A 36 9.65 7.93 3.01
C VAL A 36 9.10 7.22 4.25
N ASP A 37 9.62 7.51 5.44
CA ASP A 37 9.15 6.91 6.70
C ASP A 37 7.69 7.28 7.00
N SER A 38 7.30 8.53 6.74
CA SER A 38 5.90 8.96 6.87
C SER A 38 5.00 8.21 5.88
N VAL A 39 5.43 8.00 4.63
CA VAL A 39 4.66 7.23 3.64
C VAL A 39 4.50 5.78 4.08
N VAL A 40 5.58 5.15 4.55
CA VAL A 40 5.55 3.78 5.08
C VAL A 40 4.56 3.70 6.24
N LEU A 41 4.65 4.59 7.23
CA LEU A 41 3.74 4.62 8.37
C LEU A 41 2.28 4.78 7.94
N MET A 42 1.98 5.68 6.99
CA MET A 42 0.62 5.86 6.46
C MET A 42 0.12 4.59 5.75
N ALA A 43 0.97 3.91 4.99
CA ALA A 43 0.63 2.66 4.34
C ALA A 43 0.42 1.53 5.37
N SER A 44 1.23 1.46 6.43
CA SER A 44 1.06 0.49 7.52
C SER A 44 -0.23 0.75 8.30
N ARG A 45 -0.62 2.02 8.48
CA ARG A 45 -1.90 2.41 9.12
C ARG A 45 -3.13 1.88 8.40
N VAL A 46 -3.08 1.72 7.08
CA VAL A 46 -4.19 1.12 6.31
C VAL A 46 -3.98 -0.38 6.04
N SER A 47 -2.93 -0.97 6.60
CA SER A 47 -2.62 -2.40 6.50
C SER A 47 -3.08 -3.17 7.73
N THR A 48 -3.50 -4.41 7.57
CA THR A 48 -3.90 -5.31 8.65
C THR A 48 -3.05 -6.58 8.60
N GLU A 49 -2.62 -7.10 9.75
CA GLU A 49 -1.62 -8.19 9.83
C GLU A 49 -2.00 -9.49 9.09
N ASN A 50 -3.27 -9.67 8.69
CA ASN A 50 -3.80 -10.93 8.17
C ASN A 50 -4.50 -10.85 6.80
N GLN A 51 -4.43 -9.72 6.07
CA GLN A 51 -5.20 -9.57 4.81
C GLN A 51 -4.46 -10.05 3.56
N ASP A 52 -3.22 -9.64 3.34
CA ASP A 52 -2.44 -10.06 2.17
C ASP A 52 -0.92 -9.87 2.34
N ALA A 53 -0.14 -10.37 1.38
CA ALA A 53 1.33 -10.28 1.41
C ALA A 53 1.87 -8.84 1.32
N ILE A 54 1.10 -7.90 0.77
CA ILE A 54 1.45 -6.48 0.71
C ILE A 54 1.31 -5.86 2.10
N ASP A 55 0.25 -6.18 2.84
CA ASP A 55 0.03 -5.73 4.20
C ASP A 55 1.14 -6.20 5.13
N THR A 56 1.49 -7.49 5.06
CA THR A 56 2.59 -8.07 5.83
C THR A 56 3.92 -7.39 5.51
N LEU A 57 4.21 -7.14 4.22
CA LEU A 57 5.39 -6.41 3.79
C LEU A 57 5.44 -5.01 4.39
N VAL A 58 4.37 -4.22 4.23
CA VAL A 58 4.36 -2.81 4.61
C VAL A 58 4.41 -2.64 6.14
N ILE A 59 3.76 -3.52 6.91
CA ILE A 59 3.89 -3.56 8.36
C ILE A 59 5.32 -3.96 8.76
N GLY A 60 5.91 -4.94 8.07
CA GLY A 60 7.29 -5.38 8.29
C GLY A 60 8.37 -4.35 7.91
N MET A 61 8.01 -3.26 7.22
CA MET A 61 8.91 -2.13 6.94
C MET A 61 9.06 -1.15 8.12
N LEU A 62 8.24 -1.30 9.17
CA LEU A 62 8.35 -0.54 10.41
C LEU A 62 9.39 -1.18 11.35
N ALA A 63 9.97 -0.37 12.23
CA ALA A 63 10.84 -0.88 13.30
C ALA A 63 10.05 -1.68 14.35
N ASP A 64 8.87 -1.16 14.75
CA ASP A 64 7.88 -1.86 15.57
C ASP A 64 6.52 -1.90 14.84
N PRO A 65 5.98 -3.10 14.51
CA PRO A 65 4.65 -3.26 13.92
C PRO A 65 3.54 -2.52 14.67
N LYS A 66 3.67 -2.34 16.00
CA LYS A 66 2.67 -1.63 16.82
C LYS A 66 2.52 -0.16 16.43
N GLU A 67 3.55 0.45 15.85
CA GLU A 67 3.48 1.84 15.36
C GLU A 67 2.39 2.02 14.30
N ALA A 68 2.04 0.97 13.55
CA ALA A 68 0.97 0.99 12.56
C ALA A 68 -0.39 1.40 13.14
N ARG A 69 -0.62 1.21 14.45
CA ARG A 69 -1.86 1.59 15.15
C ARG A 69 -1.63 2.45 16.39
N ALA A 70 -0.39 2.84 16.66
CA ALA A 70 -0.07 3.70 17.79
C ALA A 70 -0.72 5.08 17.65
N SER A 71 -1.30 5.57 18.76
CA SER A 71 -1.83 6.93 18.88
C SER A 71 -2.91 7.30 17.85
N ILE A 72 -3.63 6.32 17.33
CA ILE A 72 -4.80 6.54 16.48
C ILE A 72 -6.01 5.75 17.00
N GLN A 73 -7.18 6.34 16.89
CA GLN A 73 -8.45 5.67 17.10
C GLN A 73 -9.08 5.40 15.73
N GLU A 74 -9.23 4.12 15.37
CA GLU A 74 -9.94 3.75 14.16
C GLU A 74 -11.41 4.16 14.22
N VAL A 75 -11.89 4.80 13.17
CA VAL A 75 -13.30 5.21 13.02
C VAL A 75 -13.99 4.30 12.01
N HIS A 76 -13.36 4.07 10.85
CA HIS A 76 -13.95 3.27 9.80
C HIS A 76 -12.89 2.69 8.88
N PHE A 77 -12.93 1.37 8.69
CA PHE A 77 -12.04 0.63 7.80
C PHE A 77 -12.83 0.06 6.62
N LEU A 78 -12.35 0.34 5.41
CA LEU A 78 -12.87 -0.20 4.15
C LEU A 78 -11.83 -1.18 3.58
N PRO A 79 -12.10 -2.50 3.59
CA PRO A 79 -11.19 -3.50 3.05
C PRO A 79 -11.00 -3.34 1.54
N PHE A 80 -10.02 -4.06 0.98
CA PHE A 80 -9.76 -4.06 -0.45
C PHE A 80 -11.01 -4.46 -1.25
N ASN A 81 -11.41 -3.61 -2.20
CA ASN A 81 -12.48 -3.89 -3.15
C ASN A 81 -11.86 -4.08 -4.55
N PRO A 82 -12.07 -5.22 -5.24
CA PRO A 82 -11.54 -5.44 -6.60
C PRO A 82 -12.00 -4.42 -7.65
N THR A 83 -13.14 -3.78 -7.45
CA THR A 83 -13.66 -2.72 -8.32
C THR A 83 -12.92 -1.41 -8.07
N ASP A 84 -12.79 -0.99 -6.81
CA ASP A 84 -12.12 0.28 -6.45
C ASP A 84 -10.59 0.15 -6.41
N LYS A 85 -10.09 -1.08 -6.36
CA LYS A 85 -8.68 -1.51 -6.24
C LYS A 85 -7.92 -0.78 -5.13
N ARG A 86 -8.56 -0.53 -3.98
CA ARG A 86 -7.95 0.16 -2.84
C ARG A 86 -8.56 -0.27 -1.50
N THR A 87 -7.78 -0.04 -0.44
CA THR A 87 -8.15 -0.17 0.98
C THR A 87 -8.08 1.23 1.61
N THR A 88 -8.95 1.54 2.56
CA THR A 88 -8.99 2.87 3.20
C THR A 88 -9.22 2.75 4.70
N LEU A 89 -8.48 3.53 5.49
CA LEU A 89 -8.74 3.73 6.92
C LEU A 89 -9.07 5.19 7.20
N THR A 90 -10.15 5.41 7.94
CA THR A 90 -10.45 6.69 8.59
C THR A 90 -10.17 6.55 10.08
N TYR A 91 -9.40 7.47 10.65
CA TYR A 91 -9.01 7.44 12.06
C TYR A 91 -8.96 8.86 12.65
N ILE A 92 -8.99 8.94 13.98
CA ILE A 92 -8.72 10.16 14.75
C ILE A 92 -7.32 10.01 15.36
N ASP A 93 -6.46 11.02 15.21
CA ASP A 93 -5.12 11.02 15.80
C ASP A 93 -5.11 11.45 17.28
N GLY A 94 -3.93 11.45 17.91
CA GLY A 94 -3.76 11.87 19.30
C GLY A 94 -4.12 13.35 19.57
N ASP A 95 -4.17 14.19 18.54
CA ASP A 95 -4.59 15.59 18.63
C ASP A 95 -6.11 15.77 18.46
N GLY A 96 -6.85 14.66 18.31
CA GLY A 96 -8.30 14.67 18.09
C GLY A 96 -8.70 15.03 16.66
N LYS A 97 -7.76 15.07 15.71
CA LYS A 97 -8.03 15.40 14.31
C LYS A 97 -8.35 14.14 13.51
N MET A 98 -9.39 14.23 12.68
CA MET A 98 -9.78 13.16 11.77
C MET A 98 -8.91 13.16 10.51
N HIS A 99 -8.43 11.97 10.14
CA HIS A 99 -7.65 11.72 8.94
C HIS A 99 -8.19 10.52 8.18
N ARG A 100 -7.86 10.46 6.89
CA ARG A 100 -8.12 9.32 6.02
C ARG A 100 -6.88 8.99 5.21
N VAL A 101 -6.49 7.73 5.23
CA VAL A 101 -5.37 7.18 4.47
C VAL A 101 -5.86 6.05 3.58
N SER A 102 -5.29 5.94 2.38
CA SER A 102 -5.66 4.90 1.42
C SER A 102 -4.43 4.37 0.70
N LYS A 103 -4.44 3.07 0.41
CA LYS A 103 -3.47 2.38 -0.45
C LYS A 103 -4.23 1.59 -1.51
N GLY A 104 -3.63 1.41 -2.67
CA GLY A 104 -4.28 0.70 -3.77
C GLY A 104 -3.49 0.79 -5.08
N ALA A 105 -4.14 0.39 -6.17
CA ALA A 105 -3.58 0.51 -7.51
C ALA A 105 -3.19 1.97 -7.81
N PRO A 106 -1.98 2.24 -8.35
CA PRO A 106 -1.48 3.59 -8.56
C PRO A 106 -2.45 4.51 -9.31
N GLU A 107 -3.07 4.02 -10.40
CA GLU A 107 -4.06 4.80 -11.17
C GLU A 107 -5.28 5.20 -10.35
N GLN A 108 -5.76 4.33 -9.46
CA GLN A 108 -6.94 4.59 -8.62
C GLN A 108 -6.62 5.58 -7.49
N ILE A 109 -5.43 5.49 -6.91
CA ILE A 109 -4.97 6.44 -5.89
C ILE A 109 -4.67 7.80 -6.53
N LEU A 110 -4.08 7.83 -7.73
CA LEU A 110 -3.79 9.06 -8.46
C LEU A 110 -5.07 9.86 -8.78
N ASN A 111 -6.19 9.18 -9.07
CA ASN A 111 -7.48 9.83 -9.26
C ASN A 111 -8.04 10.54 -8.00
N LEU A 112 -7.53 10.19 -6.82
CA LEU A 112 -7.89 10.86 -5.55
C LEU A 112 -6.98 12.05 -5.22
N ALA A 113 -5.84 12.17 -5.90
CA ALA A 113 -4.85 13.20 -5.62
C ALA A 113 -5.30 14.57 -6.17
N HIS A 114 -5.35 15.57 -5.30
CA HIS A 114 -5.71 16.95 -5.68
C HIS A 114 -4.74 17.55 -6.72
N ASN A 115 -3.48 17.12 -6.72
CA ASN A 115 -2.41 17.57 -7.61
C ASN A 115 -2.15 16.56 -8.75
N LYS A 116 -3.14 15.74 -9.12
CA LYS A 116 -3.01 14.71 -10.16
C LYS A 116 -2.28 15.22 -11.41
N SER A 117 -2.72 16.35 -11.96
CA SER A 117 -2.17 16.93 -13.19
C SER A 117 -0.66 17.22 -13.11
N ASP A 118 -0.13 17.48 -11.91
CA ASP A 118 1.29 17.81 -11.70
C ASP A 118 2.16 16.55 -11.60
N ILE A 119 1.61 15.44 -11.12
CA ILE A 119 2.36 14.23 -10.78
C ILE A 119 2.11 13.06 -11.73
N GLU A 120 1.01 13.08 -12.47
CA GLU A 120 0.54 11.97 -13.32
C GLU A 120 1.62 11.46 -14.28
N ARG A 121 2.30 12.36 -15.00
CA ARG A 121 3.35 11.96 -15.95
C ARG A 121 4.50 11.21 -15.27
N ARG A 122 4.92 11.68 -14.07
CA ARG A 122 6.02 11.06 -13.32
C ARG A 122 5.60 9.71 -12.74
N VAL A 123 4.38 9.63 -12.19
CA VAL A 123 3.81 8.38 -11.69
C VAL A 123 3.73 7.34 -12.81
N HIS A 124 3.21 7.71 -13.98
CA HIS A 124 3.10 6.81 -15.14
C HIS A 124 4.47 6.33 -15.66
N ALA A 125 5.51 7.17 -15.59
CA ALA A 125 6.86 6.80 -16.03
C ALA A 125 7.56 5.77 -15.11
N ILE A 126 7.07 5.57 -13.88
CA ILE A 126 7.63 4.58 -12.93
C ILE A 126 6.86 3.26 -12.99
N ILE A 127 5.56 3.29 -13.28
CA ILE A 127 4.69 2.11 -13.26
C ILE A 127 4.60 1.38 -14.62
N HIS A 128 5.10 1.98 -15.70
CA HIS A 128 5.13 1.45 -17.07
C HIS A 128 6.55 1.43 -17.60
#